data_AF-A0A0Q1H972-F1
#
_entry.id   AF-A0A0Q1H972-F1
#
_cell.length_a   1.000
_cell.length_b   1.000
_cell.length_c   1.000
_cell.angle_alpha   90.00
_cell.angle_beta   90.00
_cell.angle_gamma   90.00
#
_symmetry.space_group_name_H-M   'P 1'
#
loop_
_entity.id
_entity.type
_entity.pdbx_description
1 polymer ?
#
loop_
_entity_poly.entity_id
_entity_poly.type
_entity_poly.pdbx_seq_one_letter_code
_entity_poly.pdbx_strand_id
1 'polypeptide(L)'
;MDHSKNDINSVVNLLIDQLAKEVSERVVSTIKEELIKKPVATPQGQKLLVDTEELCRQLSISKSSIIKLRKQGMPVIKIGDSVRFEMGEVNDFITKLKSKL
;
A
#
# COMPACT_ATOMS: atom_id res chain seq x y z
N MET A 1 55.17 -5.74 18.14
CA MET A 1 54.03 -6.42 17.48
C MET A 1 52.80 -5.91 18.21
N ASP A 2 51.97 -4.99 17.70
CA ASP A 2 50.80 -5.39 16.90
C ASP A 2 50.00 -4.18 16.31
N HIS A 3 50.61 -3.00 16.13
CA HIS A 3 49.87 -1.80 15.67
C HIS A 3 49.22 -1.95 14.28
N SER A 4 49.86 -2.71 13.38
CA SER A 4 49.36 -2.90 12.00
C SER A 4 48.07 -3.73 11.92
N LYS A 5 47.75 -4.60 12.89
CA LYS A 5 46.51 -5.39 12.87
C LYS A 5 45.28 -4.55 13.23
N ASN A 6 45.45 -3.53 14.07
CA ASN A 6 44.35 -2.64 14.44
C ASN A 6 43.89 -1.76 13.28
N ASP A 7 44.81 -1.30 12.44
CA ASP A 7 44.48 -0.48 11.27
C ASP A 7 43.74 -1.30 10.21
N ILE A 8 44.15 -2.55 10.00
CA ILE A 8 43.46 -3.46 9.06
C ILE A 8 42.05 -3.78 9.55
N ASN A 9 41.87 -4.06 10.85
CA ASN A 9 40.54 -4.31 11.41
C ASN A 9 39.62 -3.09 11.31
N SER A 10 40.18 -1.88 11.49
CA SER A 10 39.45 -0.62 11.31
C SER A 10 38.97 -0.45 9.87
N VAL A 11 39.85 -0.72 8.89
CA VAL A 11 39.50 -0.66 7.46
C VAL A 11 38.46 -1.73 7.10
N VAL A 12 38.57 -2.94 7.63
CA VAL A 12 37.58 -4.01 7.41
C VAL A 12 36.22 -3.63 7.96
N ASN A 13 36.14 -3.03 9.16
CA ASN A 13 34.88 -2.56 9.72
C ASN A 13 34.25 -1.44 8.88
N LEU A 14 35.06 -0.50 8.39
CA LEU A 14 34.58 0.56 7.48
C LEU A 14 34.00 -0.02 6.19
N LEU A 15 34.63 -1.05 5.61
CA LEU A 15 34.13 -1.72 4.41
C LEU A 15 32.85 -2.51 4.69
N ILE A 16 32.73 -3.14 5.86
CA ILE A 16 31.50 -3.82 6.29
C ILE A 16 30.35 -2.81 6.42
N ASP A 17 30.59 -1.66 7.06
CA ASP A 17 29.57 -0.62 7.23
C ASP A 17 29.13 -0.03 5.88
N GLN A 18 30.08 0.18 4.98
CA GLN A 18 29.79 0.68 3.63
C GLN A 18 28.97 -0.34 2.82
N LEU A 19 29.34 -1.62 2.88
CA LEU A 19 28.57 -2.68 2.24
C LEU A 19 27.16 -2.80 2.84
N ALA A 20 27.04 -2.74 4.16
CA ALA A 20 25.74 -2.79 4.85
C ALA A 20 24.83 -1.63 4.42
N LYS A 21 25.40 -0.43 4.26
CA LYS A 21 24.68 0.75 3.77
C LYS A 21 24.20 0.55 2.33
N GLU A 22 25.08 0.12 1.42
CA GLU A 22 24.72 -0.10 0.00
C GLU A 22 23.67 -1.21 -0.17
N VAL A 23 23.81 -2.31 0.60
CA VAL A 23 22.82 -3.40 0.62
C VAL A 23 21.48 -2.89 1.14
N SER A 24 21.47 -2.12 2.23
CA SER A 24 20.25 -1.54 2.79
C SER A 24 19.54 -0.63 1.79
N GLU A 25 20.28 0.29 1.16
CA GLU A 25 19.75 1.21 0.15
C GLU A 25 19.18 0.44 -1.06
N ARG A 26 19.86 -0.60 -1.52
CA ARG A 26 19.42 -1.40 -2.67
C ARG A 26 18.20 -2.27 -2.34
N VAL A 27 18.14 -2.84 -1.14
CA VAL A 27 16.95 -3.58 -0.66
C VAL A 27 15.75 -2.63 -0.56
N VAL A 28 15.93 -1.44 0.01
CA VAL A 28 14.87 -0.43 0.09
C VAL A 28 14.44 0.03 -1.31
N SER A 29 15.38 0.27 -2.24
CA SER A 29 15.04 0.62 -3.63
C SER A 29 14.25 -0.48 -4.31
N THR A 30 14.70 -1.73 -4.21
CA THR A 30 14.04 -2.88 -4.82
C THR A 30 12.63 -3.07 -4.23
N ILE A 31 12.47 -2.96 -2.91
CA ILE A 31 11.16 -3.04 -2.27
C ILE A 31 10.27 -1.87 -2.72
N LYS A 32 10.79 -0.64 -2.78
CA LYS A 32 10.04 0.50 -3.31
C LYS A 32 9.62 0.25 -4.75
N GLU A 33 10.51 -0.23 -5.61
CA GLU A 33 10.21 -0.57 -7.00
C GLU A 33 9.17 -1.69 -7.11
N GLU A 34 9.26 -2.76 -6.33
CA GLU A 34 8.29 -3.86 -6.34
C GLU A 34 6.92 -3.46 -5.75
N LEU A 35 6.90 -2.56 -4.76
CA LEU A 35 5.66 -1.95 -4.27
C LEU A 35 5.08 -0.95 -5.30
N ILE A 36 5.92 -0.24 -6.05
CA ILE A 36 5.56 0.61 -7.20
C ILE A 36 5.27 -0.22 -8.48
N LYS A 37 5.55 -1.53 -8.49
CA LYS A 37 5.05 -2.50 -9.48
C LYS A 37 3.78 -3.24 -9.03
N LYS A 38 3.33 -3.03 -7.78
CA LYS A 38 1.95 -3.33 -7.33
C LYS A 38 1.00 -2.12 -7.22
N PRO A 39 1.02 -1.13 -8.12
CA PRO A 39 -0.17 -0.40 -8.39
C PRO A 39 -0.96 -1.27 -9.36
N VAL A 40 -2.24 -1.47 -9.06
CA VAL A 40 -3.22 -1.55 -10.13
C VAL A 40 -3.22 -0.16 -10.79
N ALA A 41 -2.14 0.18 -11.50
CA ALA A 41 -2.01 1.33 -12.37
C ALA A 41 -2.48 0.87 -13.74
N THR A 42 -3.79 0.86 -13.90
CA THR A 42 -4.32 1.16 -15.22
C THR A 42 -4.01 2.63 -15.55
N PRO A 43 -3.78 2.96 -16.83
CA PRO A 43 -3.30 4.26 -17.26
C PRO A 43 -4.27 5.38 -16.85
N GLN A 44 -3.70 6.55 -16.58
CA GLN A 44 -4.32 7.86 -16.44
C GLN A 44 -5.77 7.93 -16.96
N GLY A 45 -6.74 8.00 -16.03
CA GLY A 45 -8.16 8.23 -16.33
C GLY A 45 -9.12 7.06 -16.11
N GLN A 46 -8.65 5.84 -15.82
CA GLN A 46 -9.55 4.73 -15.50
C GLN A 46 -9.97 4.76 -14.02
N LYS A 47 -11.25 5.04 -13.78
CA LYS A 47 -11.90 4.86 -12.48
C LYS A 47 -11.67 3.42 -12.00
N LEU A 48 -10.85 3.23 -10.97
CA LEU A 48 -10.55 1.91 -10.43
C LEU A 48 -11.79 1.36 -9.73
N LEU A 49 -12.46 0.41 -10.39
CA LEU A 49 -13.61 -0.29 -9.85
C LEU A 49 -13.17 -1.52 -9.08
N VAL A 50 -13.42 -1.54 -7.78
CA VAL A 50 -13.10 -2.66 -6.89
C VAL A 50 -14.34 -3.49 -6.60
N ASP A 51 -14.16 -4.77 -6.31
CA ASP A 51 -15.25 -5.64 -5.85
C ASP A 51 -15.46 -5.55 -4.33
N THR A 52 -16.44 -6.29 -3.79
CA THR A 52 -16.72 -6.28 -2.35
C THR A 52 -15.55 -6.81 -1.51
N GLU A 53 -14.80 -7.80 -1.98
CA GLU A 53 -13.72 -8.40 -1.20
C GLU A 53 -12.52 -7.46 -1.13
N GLU A 54 -12.17 -6.87 -2.25
CA GLU A 54 -11.13 -5.85 -2.35
C GLU A 54 -11.51 -4.63 -1.51
N LEU A 55 -12.76 -4.17 -1.58
CA LEU A 55 -13.23 -3.07 -0.75
C LEU A 55 -13.14 -3.39 0.76
N CYS A 56 -13.46 -4.62 1.17
CA CYS A 56 -13.31 -5.06 2.55
C CYS A 56 -11.84 -5.03 3.00
N ARG A 57 -10.92 -5.47 2.13
CA ARG A 57 -9.47 -5.42 2.39
C ARG A 57 -9.00 -3.97 2.55
N GLN A 58 -9.36 -3.10 1.61
CA GLN A 58 -8.91 -1.70 1.62
C GLN A 58 -9.47 -0.92 2.81
N LEU A 59 -10.73 -1.13 3.18
CA LEU A 59 -11.36 -0.45 4.32
C LEU A 59 -11.11 -1.16 5.65
N SER A 60 -10.49 -2.35 5.66
CA SER A 60 -10.30 -3.19 6.85
C SER A 60 -11.59 -3.43 7.64
N ILE A 61 -12.70 -3.69 6.94
CA ILE A 61 -14.01 -3.97 7.54
C ILE A 61 -14.63 -5.24 6.99
N SER A 62 -15.56 -5.81 7.75
CA SER A 62 -16.27 -7.02 7.34
C SER A 62 -17.25 -6.77 6.18
N LYS A 63 -17.56 -7.83 5.43
CA LYS A 63 -18.63 -7.83 4.41
C LYS A 63 -19.97 -7.37 4.99
N SER A 64 -20.27 -7.72 6.25
CA SER A 64 -21.50 -7.30 6.93
C SER A 64 -21.55 -5.78 7.16
N SER A 65 -20.42 -5.14 7.47
CA SER A 65 -20.31 -3.68 7.54
C SER A 65 -20.52 -3.04 6.17
N ILE A 66 -19.94 -3.60 5.11
CA ILE A 66 -20.21 -3.13 3.74
C ILE A 66 -21.69 -3.22 3.38
N ILE A 67 -22.37 -4.32 3.71
CA ILE A 67 -23.82 -4.46 3.48
C ILE A 67 -24.61 -3.37 4.23
N LYS A 68 -24.24 -3.05 5.48
CA LYS A 68 -24.86 -1.94 6.22
C LYS A 68 -24.64 -0.59 5.54
N LEU A 69 -23.40 -0.31 5.14
CA LEU A 69 -23.06 0.93 4.42
C LEU A 69 -23.83 1.06 3.11
N ARG A 70 -24.03 -0.04 2.37
CA ARG A 70 -24.88 -0.06 1.18
C ARG A 70 -26.33 0.30 1.49
N LYS A 71 -26.89 -0.22 2.60
CA LYS A 71 -28.24 0.17 3.05
C LYS A 71 -28.32 1.64 3.47
N GLN A 72 -27.20 2.23 3.90
CA GLN A 72 -27.07 3.64 4.24
C GLN A 72 -26.81 4.55 3.02
N GLY A 73 -26.83 4.00 1.80
CA GLY A 73 -26.66 4.77 0.57
C GLY A 73 -25.22 4.93 0.10
N MET A 74 -24.30 4.05 0.52
CA MET A 74 -22.95 4.02 -0.04
C MET A 74 -23.01 3.85 -1.57
N PRO A 75 -22.22 4.61 -2.36
CA PRO A 75 -22.23 4.54 -3.81
C PRO A 75 -21.82 3.16 -4.31
N VAL A 76 -22.54 2.67 -5.33
CA VAL A 76 -22.37 1.34 -5.90
C VAL A 76 -22.61 1.39 -7.40
N ILE A 77 -21.77 0.70 -8.17
CA ILE A 77 -21.92 0.50 -9.60
C ILE A 77 -22.29 -0.97 -9.84
N LYS A 78 -23.40 -1.21 -10.55
CA LYS A 78 -23.82 -2.55 -10.96
C LYS A 78 -23.40 -2.79 -12.41
N ILE A 79 -22.68 -3.88 -12.65
CA ILE A 79 -22.27 -4.34 -13.98
C ILE A 79 -22.83 -5.75 -14.16
N GLY A 80 -24.00 -5.86 -14.78
CA GLY A 80 -24.81 -7.08 -14.74
C GLY A 80 -25.18 -7.44 -13.30
N ASP A 81 -24.91 -8.69 -12.91
CA ASP A 81 -25.11 -9.18 -11.53
C ASP A 81 -23.95 -8.81 -10.58
N SER A 82 -22.85 -8.31 -11.12
CA SER A 82 -21.68 -7.94 -10.33
C SER A 82 -21.81 -6.56 -9.71
N VAL A 83 -21.42 -6.47 -8.44
CA VAL A 83 -21.34 -5.23 -7.68
C VAL A 83 -19.89 -4.73 -7.66
N ARG A 84 -19.72 -3.45 -8.00
CA ARG A 84 -18.43 -2.75 -8.04
C ARG A 84 -18.52 -1.42 -7.32
N PHE A 85 -17.37 -0.92 -6.89
CA PHE A 85 -17.24 0.31 -6.13
C PHE A 85 -16.13 1.16 -6.70
N GLU A 86 -16.40 2.45 -6.86
CA GLU A 86 -15.36 3.43 -7.14
C GLU A 86 -14.81 3.98 -5.82
N MET A 87 -13.50 3.84 -5.62
CA MET A 87 -12.91 4.13 -4.31
C MET A 87 -13.00 5.62 -3.93
N GLY A 88 -12.94 6.52 -4.91
CA GLY A 88 -13.14 7.96 -4.68
C GLY A 88 -14.50 8.26 -4.06
N GLU A 89 -15.57 7.78 -4.71
CA GLU A 89 -16.95 8.01 -4.24
C GLU A 89 -17.20 7.39 -2.86
N VAL A 90 -16.66 6.19 -2.60
CA VAL A 90 -16.80 5.54 -1.29
C VAL A 90 -16.05 6.32 -0.20
N ASN A 91 -14.84 6.83 -0.47
CA ASN A 91 -14.09 7.64 0.48
C ASN A 91 -14.82 8.95 0.81
N ASP A 92 -15.39 9.62 -0.20
CA ASP A 92 -16.20 10.83 0.00
C ASP A 92 -17.42 10.54 0.87
N PHE A 93 -18.09 9.41 0.63
CA PHE A 93 -19.23 8.96 1.42
C PHE A 93 -18.86 8.71 2.89
N ILE A 94 -17.76 7.97 3.14
CA ILE A 94 -17.28 7.69 4.50
C ILE A 94 -16.89 8.99 5.22
N THR A 95 -16.26 9.92 4.52
CA THR A 95 -15.87 11.23 5.09
C THR A 95 -17.10 12.03 5.51
N LYS A 96 -18.14 12.07 4.66
CA LYS A 96 -19.43 12.71 4.98
C LYS A 96 -20.18 12.04 6.14
N LEU A 97 -20.04 10.73 6.31
CA LEU A 97 -20.61 10.03 7.46
C LEU A 97 -19.91 10.44 8.76
N LYS A 98 -18.57 10.50 8.75
CA LYS A 98 -17.78 10.92 9.92
C LYS A 98 -18.06 12.36 10.33
N SER A 99 -18.31 13.26 9.40
CA SER A 99 -18.62 14.67 9.70
C SER A 99 -20.04 14.90 10.24
N LYS A 100 -20.90 13.89 10.21
CA LYS A 100 -22.28 13.94 10.72
C LYS A 100 -22.45 13.31 12.10
N LEU A 101 -21.40 12.63 12.59
CA LEU A 101 -21.29 12.10 13.95
C LEU A 101 -20.67 13.17 14.85
#